data_AF-A0A1F4XG22-F1
#
_entry.id   AF-A0A1F4XG22-F1
#
_cell.length_a   1.000
_cell.length_b   1.000
_cell.length_c   1.000
_cell.angle_alpha   90.00
_cell.angle_beta   90.00
_cell.angle_gamma   90.00
#
_symmetry.space_group_name_H-M   'P 1'
#
loop_
_entity.id
_entity.type
_entity.pdbx_description
1 polymer ?
#
loop_
_entity_poly.entity_id
_entity_poly.type
_entity_poly.pdbx_seq_one_letter_code
_entity_poly.pdbx_strand_id
1 'polypeptide(L)'
;MPVEIIKQRLEAEKAKRQREQEELAALRSKAEYVSAAPNYAEREEERKLASERILTESGALQGLTRIYEELVNGNYPKYYLGWKNSTSMILIWGKHFRLQQGEFELKIDYDRPRLFSPYFGPKDYSLLEVRTDIDSQTISFSGQGSNPKVNLKREVWFGNRELVDMTLAEAYLNPLREYYDPNATVDLSWYTYRDGGP
;
A
#
# COMPACT_ATOMS: atom_id res chain seq x y z
N MET A 1 52.25 -11.63 -41.20
CA MET A 1 51.52 -10.39 -40.84
C MET A 1 50.16 -10.13 -41.56
N PRO A 2 49.50 -11.07 -42.28
CA PRO A 2 48.07 -10.90 -42.65
C PRO A 2 47.07 -11.48 -41.64
N VAL A 3 47.47 -12.52 -40.91
CA VAL A 3 46.57 -13.35 -40.07
C VAL A 3 46.15 -12.63 -38.78
N GLU A 4 47.01 -11.80 -38.20
CA GLU A 4 46.72 -11.06 -36.96
C GLU A 4 45.71 -9.93 -37.19
N ILE A 5 45.78 -9.25 -38.34
CA ILE A 5 44.82 -8.22 -38.74
C ILE A 5 43.43 -8.83 -38.95
N ILE A 6 43.37 -10.04 -39.53
CA ILE A 6 42.12 -10.78 -39.72
C ILE A 6 41.55 -11.20 -38.36
N LYS A 7 42.38 -11.69 -37.43
CA LYS A 7 41.93 -12.04 -36.06
C LYS A 7 41.35 -10.84 -35.31
N GLN A 8 42.02 -9.69 -35.35
CA GLN A 8 41.54 -8.47 -34.69
C GLN A 8 40.21 -7.97 -35.27
N ARG A 9 40.03 -8.05 -36.60
CA ARG A 9 38.74 -7.71 -37.23
C ARG A 9 37.62 -8.67 -36.79
N LEU A 10 37.92 -9.95 -36.67
CA LEU A 10 36.95 -10.98 -36.26
C LEU A 10 36.56 -10.84 -34.79
N GLU A 11 37.49 -10.45 -33.92
CA GLU A 11 37.23 -10.14 -32.51
C GLU A 11 36.40 -8.85 -32.36
N ALA A 12 36.72 -7.80 -33.12
CA ALA A 12 35.95 -6.57 -33.13
C ALA A 12 34.52 -6.78 -33.63
N GLU A 13 34.33 -7.60 -34.67
CA GLU A 13 33.00 -7.93 -35.19
C GLU A 13 32.19 -8.80 -34.21
N LYS A 14 32.83 -9.74 -33.51
CA LYS A 14 32.19 -10.51 -32.43
C LYS A 14 31.75 -9.61 -31.27
N ALA A 15 32.62 -8.71 -30.82
CA ALA A 15 32.30 -7.76 -29.76
C ALA A 15 31.16 -6.81 -30.17
N LYS A 16 31.12 -6.39 -31.44
CA LYS A 16 30.03 -5.58 -31.98
C LYS A 16 28.71 -6.34 -31.98
N ARG A 17 28.68 -7.58 -32.45
CA ARG A 17 27.47 -8.42 -32.42
C ARG A 17 26.99 -8.71 -31.01
N GLN A 18 27.91 -8.86 -30.05
CA GLN A 18 27.55 -9.07 -28.65
C GLN A 18 26.89 -7.83 -28.04
N ARG A 19 27.41 -6.63 -28.33
CA ARG A 19 26.76 -5.36 -27.91
C ARG A 19 25.39 -5.17 -28.56
N GLU A 20 25.26 -5.46 -29.85
CA GLU A 20 23.97 -5.39 -30.55
C GLU A 20 22.95 -6.38 -29.97
N GLN A 21 23.38 -7.57 -29.54
CA GLN A 21 22.51 -8.53 -28.85
C GLN A 21 22.11 -8.07 -27.45
N GLU A 22 23.03 -7.47 -26.70
CA GLU A 22 22.75 -6.90 -25.37
C GLU A 22 21.79 -5.71 -25.47
N GLU A 23 21.96 -4.83 -26.45
CA GLU A 23 21.04 -3.71 -26.72
C GLU A 23 19.65 -4.21 -27.14
N LEU A 24 19.57 -5.25 -27.99
CA LEU A 24 18.30 -5.87 -28.37
C LEU A 24 17.61 -6.55 -27.18
N ALA A 25 18.36 -7.21 -26.31
CA ALA A 25 17.83 -7.81 -25.09
C ALA A 25 17.29 -6.73 -24.12
N ALA A 26 18.04 -5.64 -23.96
CA ALA A 26 17.60 -4.50 -23.15
C ALA A 26 16.33 -3.85 -23.73
N LEU A 27 16.26 -3.65 -25.05
CA LEU A 27 15.07 -3.12 -25.73
C LEU A 27 13.86 -4.04 -25.60
N ARG A 28 14.04 -5.35 -25.72
CA ARG A 28 12.94 -6.34 -25.50
C ARG A 28 12.43 -6.31 -24.07
N SER A 29 13.33 -6.31 -23.09
CA SER A 29 12.93 -6.23 -21.67
C SER A 29 12.17 -4.93 -21.36
N LYS A 30 12.58 -3.80 -21.98
CA LYS A 30 11.90 -2.51 -21.84
C LYS A 30 10.53 -2.51 -22.52
N ALA A 31 10.40 -3.14 -23.69
CA ALA A 31 9.13 -3.27 -24.39
C ALA A 31 8.13 -4.16 -23.64
N GLU A 32 8.59 -5.28 -23.07
CA GLU A 32 7.77 -6.17 -22.23
C GLU A 32 7.25 -5.42 -20.99
N TYR A 33 8.12 -4.68 -20.30
CA TYR A 33 7.76 -3.86 -19.15
C TYR A 33 6.70 -2.79 -19.49
N VAL A 34 6.89 -2.08 -20.61
CA VAL A 34 5.93 -1.05 -21.07
C VAL A 34 4.60 -1.65 -21.50
N SER A 35 4.58 -2.87 -22.05
CA SER A 35 3.33 -3.56 -22.43
C SER A 35 2.56 -4.14 -21.23
N ALA A 36 3.25 -4.47 -20.14
CA ALA A 36 2.64 -5.05 -18.94
C ALA A 36 2.06 -3.98 -17.99
N ALA A 37 2.60 -2.76 -18.00
CA ALA A 37 2.15 -1.65 -17.17
C ALA A 37 0.66 -1.25 -17.35
N PRO A 38 0.12 -1.06 -18.57
CA PRO A 38 -1.30 -0.71 -18.74
C PRO A 38 -2.23 -1.82 -18.25
N ASN A 39 -1.89 -3.09 -18.52
CA ASN A 39 -2.65 -4.25 -18.02
C ASN A 39 -2.69 -4.34 -16.49
N TYR A 40 -1.66 -3.82 -15.81
CA TYR A 40 -1.64 -3.78 -14.35
C TYR A 40 -2.54 -2.68 -13.79
N ALA A 41 -2.46 -1.47 -14.35
CA ALA A 41 -3.29 -0.33 -13.93
C ALA A 41 -4.78 -0.60 -14.13
N GLU A 42 -5.17 -1.15 -15.29
CA GLU A 42 -6.57 -1.51 -15.58
C GLU A 42 -7.10 -2.56 -14.60
N ARG A 43 -6.32 -3.61 -14.29
CA ARG A 43 -6.71 -4.62 -13.29
C ARG A 43 -6.87 -4.03 -11.91
N GLU A 44 -6.00 -3.10 -11.52
CA GLU A 44 -6.07 -2.47 -10.20
C GLU A 44 -7.30 -1.55 -10.09
N GLU A 45 -7.71 -0.91 -11.18
CA GLU A 45 -8.98 -0.18 -11.28
C GLU A 45 -10.20 -1.10 -11.20
N GLU A 46 -10.21 -2.22 -11.94
CA GLU A 46 -11.29 -3.22 -11.86
C GLU A 46 -11.45 -3.77 -10.43
N ARG A 47 -10.33 -4.05 -9.76
CA ARG A 47 -10.34 -4.50 -8.36
C ARG A 47 -10.89 -3.43 -7.43
N LYS A 48 -10.54 -2.16 -7.65
CA LYS A 48 -11.05 -1.03 -6.87
C LYS A 48 -12.56 -0.90 -7.03
N LEU A 49 -13.08 -0.96 -8.25
CA LEU A 49 -14.51 -0.91 -8.53
C LEU A 49 -15.26 -2.09 -7.89
N ALA A 50 -14.69 -3.30 -7.95
CA ALA A 50 -15.28 -4.47 -7.30
C ALA A 50 -15.29 -4.35 -5.77
N SER A 51 -14.20 -3.83 -5.18
CA SER A 51 -14.10 -3.55 -3.75
C SER A 51 -15.11 -2.49 -3.30
N GLU A 52 -15.20 -1.39 -4.05
CA GLU A 52 -16.14 -0.29 -3.80
C GLU A 52 -17.59 -0.78 -3.78
N ARG A 53 -17.93 -1.65 -4.73
CA ARG A 53 -19.25 -2.29 -4.77
C ARG A 53 -19.52 -3.12 -3.51
N ILE A 54 -18.58 -3.95 -3.06
CA ILE A 54 -18.73 -4.75 -1.83
C ILE A 54 -18.91 -3.85 -0.60
N LEU A 55 -18.08 -2.80 -0.47
CA LEU A 55 -18.17 -1.84 0.63
C LEU A 55 -19.49 -1.05 0.62
N THR A 56 -20.01 -0.75 -0.56
CA THR A 56 -21.29 -0.05 -0.73
C THR A 56 -22.48 -0.95 -0.40
N GLU A 57 -22.50 -2.18 -0.92
CA GLU A 57 -23.58 -3.14 -0.70
C GLU A 57 -23.71 -3.54 0.78
N SER A 58 -22.57 -3.72 1.44
CA SER A 58 -22.51 -4.05 2.88
C SER A 58 -22.88 -2.91 3.81
N GLY A 59 -22.88 -1.65 3.34
CA GLY A 59 -23.03 -0.48 4.20
C GLY A 59 -21.73 0.00 4.85
N ALA A 60 -20.61 -0.72 4.68
CA ALA A 60 -19.35 -0.39 5.32
C ALA A 60 -18.77 0.95 4.85
N LEU A 61 -18.97 1.30 3.57
CA LEU A 61 -18.56 2.59 3.02
C LEU A 61 -19.29 3.74 3.73
N GLN A 62 -20.60 3.63 3.86
CA GLN A 62 -21.45 4.62 4.50
C GLN A 62 -21.15 4.72 6.00
N GLY A 63 -20.97 3.60 6.69
CA GLY A 63 -20.60 3.55 8.10
C GLY A 63 -19.24 4.23 8.35
N LEU A 64 -18.23 3.95 7.51
CA LEU A 64 -16.91 4.57 7.65
C LEU A 64 -16.95 6.08 7.35
N THR A 65 -17.74 6.48 6.36
CA THR A 65 -17.96 7.91 6.03
C THR A 65 -18.64 8.63 7.20
N ARG A 66 -19.64 8.01 7.83
CA ARG A 66 -20.32 8.58 9.00
C ARG A 66 -19.35 8.78 10.17
N ILE A 67 -18.53 7.78 10.48
CA ILE A 67 -17.49 7.91 11.54
C ILE A 67 -16.52 9.05 11.20
N TYR A 68 -16.09 9.14 9.94
CA TYR A 68 -15.22 10.23 9.50
C TYR A 68 -15.86 11.60 9.71
N GLU A 69 -17.08 11.81 9.22
CA GLU A 69 -17.75 13.11 9.25
C GLU A 69 -18.17 13.52 10.67
N GLU A 70 -18.71 12.60 11.46
CA GLU A 70 -19.32 12.91 12.77
C GLU A 70 -18.33 12.85 13.93
N LEU A 71 -17.33 11.95 13.87
CA LEU A 71 -16.47 11.65 15.02
C LEU A 71 -15.01 12.05 14.83
N VAL A 72 -14.53 12.17 13.60
CA VAL A 72 -13.10 12.41 13.31
C VAL A 72 -12.85 13.82 12.77
N ASN A 73 -13.60 14.24 11.75
CA ASN A 73 -13.43 15.50 11.06
C ASN A 73 -13.62 16.68 12.04
N GLY A 74 -12.58 17.52 12.19
CA GLY A 74 -12.59 18.65 13.12
C GLY A 74 -12.29 18.29 14.59
N ASN A 75 -12.39 17.02 14.99
CA ASN A 75 -12.06 16.57 16.35
C ASN A 75 -10.56 16.24 16.52
N TYR A 76 -9.85 15.95 15.43
CA TYR A 76 -8.42 15.64 15.44
C TYR A 76 -7.63 16.62 14.57
N PRO A 77 -6.37 16.96 14.94
CA PRO A 77 -5.55 17.90 14.16
C PRO A 77 -5.21 17.41 12.76
N LYS A 78 -5.07 16.08 12.59
CA LYS A 78 -4.83 15.44 11.30
C LYS A 78 -5.75 14.23 11.19
N TYR A 79 -6.36 14.08 10.03
CA TYR A 79 -7.22 12.96 9.72
C TYR A 79 -7.26 12.73 8.21
N TYR A 80 -7.57 11.50 7.80
CA TYR A 80 -7.69 11.11 6.41
C TYR A 80 -8.64 9.93 6.28
N LEU A 81 -9.55 10.01 5.31
CA LEU A 81 -10.36 8.91 4.83
C LEU A 81 -10.03 8.71 3.36
N GLY A 82 -9.70 7.48 2.97
CA GLY A 82 -9.50 7.19 1.55
C GLY A 82 -9.06 5.76 1.28
N TRP A 83 -8.75 5.48 0.02
CA TRP A 83 -8.23 4.18 -0.39
C TRP A 83 -6.78 4.03 0.03
N LYS A 84 -6.46 2.88 0.64
CA LYS A 84 -5.08 2.47 0.91
C LYS A 84 -4.47 1.76 -0.29
N ASN A 85 -5.26 0.91 -0.93
CA ASN A 85 -4.97 0.21 -2.18
C ASN A 85 -6.32 -0.19 -2.80
N SER A 86 -6.34 -0.94 -3.90
CA SER A 86 -7.62 -1.27 -4.57
C SER A 86 -8.55 -2.20 -3.81
N THR A 87 -8.14 -2.77 -2.68
CA THR A 87 -9.00 -3.66 -1.89
C THR A 87 -9.22 -3.19 -0.47
N SER A 88 -8.77 -1.98 -0.14
CA SER A 88 -8.84 -1.50 1.23
C SER A 88 -9.06 0.00 1.32
N MET A 89 -10.02 0.35 2.17
CA MET A 89 -10.28 1.72 2.57
C MET A 89 -9.84 1.92 4.01
N ILE A 90 -9.29 3.09 4.29
CA ILE A 90 -8.67 3.39 5.57
C ILE A 90 -9.15 4.74 6.10
N LEU A 91 -9.38 4.78 7.40
CA LEU A 91 -9.60 5.96 8.19
C LEU A 91 -8.44 6.09 9.18
N ILE A 92 -7.75 7.23 9.15
CA ILE A 92 -6.59 7.52 9.98
C ILE A 92 -6.82 8.86 10.67
N TRP A 93 -6.50 8.96 11.96
CA TRP A 93 -6.63 10.20 12.71
C TRP A 93 -5.62 10.29 13.83
N GLY A 94 -5.18 11.51 14.15
CA GLY A 94 -4.19 11.74 15.20
C GLY A 94 -3.43 13.05 15.00
N LYS A 95 -2.16 13.05 15.44
CA LYS A 95 -1.30 14.25 15.40
C LYS A 95 -0.02 14.05 14.60
N HIS A 96 0.51 12.83 14.52
CA HIS A 96 1.87 12.59 14.03
C HIS A 96 1.95 11.47 13.00
N PHE A 97 1.31 11.68 11.83
CA PHE A 97 1.42 10.77 10.69
C PHE A 97 1.63 11.51 9.37
N ARG A 98 2.36 10.92 8.44
CA ARG A 98 2.51 11.36 7.05
C ARG A 98 1.90 10.34 6.12
N LEU A 99 1.28 10.85 5.07
CA LEU A 99 0.77 10.07 3.98
C LEU A 99 1.71 10.25 2.79
N GLN A 100 2.18 9.14 2.26
CA GLN A 100 2.92 9.10 1.01
C GLN A 100 2.11 8.29 0.02
N GLN A 101 1.54 8.98 -0.96
CA GLN A 101 0.80 8.33 -2.03
C GLN A 101 1.78 7.84 -3.08
N GLY A 102 1.90 6.52 -3.19
CA GLY A 102 2.47 5.87 -4.36
C GLY A 102 1.45 5.83 -5.50
N GLU A 103 1.85 5.24 -6.63
CA GLU A 103 0.98 5.11 -7.81
C GLU A 103 -0.27 4.25 -7.54
N PHE A 104 -0.14 3.22 -6.69
CA PHE A 104 -1.21 2.26 -6.39
C PHE A 104 -1.46 2.02 -4.89
N GLU A 105 -0.63 2.58 -4.02
CA GLU A 105 -0.71 2.34 -2.58
C GLU A 105 -0.41 3.61 -1.78
N LEU A 106 -1.21 3.83 -0.73
CA LEU A 106 -0.96 4.79 0.31
C LEU A 106 -0.03 4.18 1.36
N LYS A 107 1.17 4.75 1.49
CA LYS A 107 2.06 4.47 2.60
C LYS A 107 1.82 5.46 3.73
N ILE A 108 1.79 4.94 4.95
CA ILE A 108 1.58 5.72 6.16
C ILE A 108 2.87 5.63 6.95
N ASP A 109 3.50 6.76 7.20
CA ASP A 109 4.68 6.87 8.05
C ASP A 109 4.38 7.83 9.21
N TYR A 110 5.25 7.89 10.21
CA TYR A 110 5.09 8.82 11.34
C TYR A 110 6.00 10.03 11.18
N ASP A 111 5.57 11.16 11.76
CA ASP A 111 6.42 12.35 11.85
C ASP A 111 7.57 12.08 12.84
N ARG A 112 8.76 11.72 12.36
CA ARG A 112 9.97 11.65 13.22
C ARG A 112 10.31 13.05 13.74
N PRO A 113 10.58 13.23 15.06
CA PRO A 113 11.08 14.51 15.55
C PRO A 113 12.45 14.84 14.93
N ARG A 114 12.67 16.11 14.58
CA ARG A 114 13.95 16.61 14.05
C ARG A 114 15.00 16.64 15.17
N LEU A 115 16.16 16.01 14.91
CA LEU A 115 17.52 16.04 15.52
C LEU A 115 17.80 16.47 17.00
N PHE A 116 16.92 17.14 17.73
CA PHE A 116 17.19 17.69 19.07
C PHE A 116 16.12 17.35 20.12
N SER A 117 15.18 16.44 19.82
CA SER A 117 14.29 15.89 20.85
C SER A 117 14.80 14.50 21.28
N PRO A 118 15.27 14.31 22.52
CA PRO A 118 15.58 12.98 23.05
C PRO A 118 14.30 12.15 23.31
N TYR A 119 13.13 12.78 23.20
CA TYR A 119 11.85 12.11 23.27
C TYR A 119 11.38 11.77 21.85
N PHE A 120 11.54 10.49 21.49
CA PHE A 120 10.74 9.86 20.45
C PHE A 120 9.29 9.86 20.94
N GLY A 121 8.46 10.77 20.42
CA GLY A 121 7.03 10.75 20.73
C GLY A 121 6.41 9.43 20.25
N PRO A 122 5.42 8.87 20.95
CA PRO A 122 4.71 7.70 20.46
C PRO A 122 4.10 8.03 19.09
N LYS A 123 4.04 7.04 18.19
CA LYS A 123 3.22 7.10 16.98
C LYS A 123 1.80 7.52 17.41
N ASP A 124 1.44 8.78 17.19
CA ASP A 124 0.18 9.37 17.66
C ASP A 124 -0.80 9.42 16.50
N TYR A 125 -1.21 8.22 16.06
CA TYR A 125 -2.35 8.05 15.19
C TYR A 125 -3.07 6.74 15.50
N SER A 126 -4.37 6.77 15.29
CA SER A 126 -5.27 5.65 15.29
C SER A 126 -5.70 5.36 13.87
N LEU A 127 -5.89 4.09 13.56
CA LEU A 127 -6.16 3.61 12.22
C LEU A 127 -7.26 2.56 12.25
N LEU A 128 -8.23 2.71 11.36
CA LEU A 128 -9.27 1.74 11.07
C LEU A 128 -9.16 1.41 9.59
N GLU A 129 -8.81 0.17 9.27
CA GLU A 129 -8.73 -0.32 7.91
C GLU A 129 -9.83 -1.36 7.68
N VAL A 130 -10.62 -1.14 6.62
CA VAL A 130 -11.61 -2.08 6.09
C VAL A 130 -11.01 -2.69 4.83
N ARG A 131 -10.90 -4.02 4.80
CA ARG A 131 -10.38 -4.77 3.65
C ARG A 131 -11.49 -5.62 3.04
N THR A 132 -11.50 -5.69 1.72
CA THR A 132 -12.38 -6.60 0.98
C THR A 132 -11.56 -7.70 0.34
N ASP A 133 -12.02 -8.93 0.49
CA ASP A 133 -11.61 -10.04 -0.35
C ASP A 133 -12.67 -10.21 -1.45
N ILE A 134 -12.28 -9.91 -2.70
CA ILE A 134 -13.20 -9.87 -3.86
C ILE A 134 -13.70 -11.27 -4.20
N ASP A 135 -12.82 -12.27 -4.14
CA ASP A 135 -13.12 -13.65 -4.55
C ASP A 135 -14.12 -14.31 -3.59
N SER A 136 -13.92 -14.13 -2.29
CA SER A 136 -14.81 -14.67 -1.25
C SER A 136 -15.93 -13.72 -0.83
N GLN A 137 -15.94 -12.48 -1.35
CA GLN A 137 -16.85 -11.40 -0.95
C GLN A 137 -16.89 -11.19 0.57
N THR A 138 -15.71 -11.20 1.18
CA THR A 138 -15.54 -11.03 2.63
C THR A 138 -15.10 -9.61 2.94
N ILE A 139 -15.62 -9.04 4.03
CA ILE A 139 -15.19 -7.75 4.57
C ILE A 139 -14.47 -8.01 5.89
N SER A 140 -13.30 -7.41 6.05
CA SER A 140 -12.46 -7.55 7.24
C SER A 140 -12.23 -6.19 7.88
N PHE A 141 -12.47 -6.08 9.17
CA PHE A 141 -12.21 -4.88 9.95
C PHE A 141 -10.95 -5.07 10.80
N SER A 142 -10.14 -4.01 10.94
CA SER A 142 -8.95 -4.01 11.79
C SER A 142 -9.08 -3.04 12.97
N GLY A 143 -8.76 -3.53 14.17
CA GLY A 143 -8.65 -2.80 15.43
C GLY A 143 -7.64 -3.49 16.36
N GLN A 144 -6.90 -2.77 17.21
CA GLN A 144 -5.91 -3.39 18.11
C GLN A 144 -6.54 -3.73 19.46
N GLY A 145 -6.39 -4.98 19.87
CA GLY A 145 -6.74 -5.44 21.22
C GLY A 145 -7.28 -6.86 21.20
N SER A 146 -6.46 -7.84 20.83
CA SER A 146 -6.69 -9.27 21.13
C SER A 146 -7.90 -9.98 20.51
N ASN A 147 -8.76 -9.32 19.74
CA ASN A 147 -9.83 -9.96 18.98
C ASN A 147 -9.47 -10.06 17.49
N PRO A 148 -9.73 -11.20 16.85
CA PRO A 148 -9.32 -11.45 15.46
C PRO A 148 -9.93 -10.41 14.53
N LYS A 149 -9.27 -10.17 13.38
CA LYS A 149 -9.89 -9.52 12.22
C LYS A 149 -11.31 -10.07 12.09
N VAL A 150 -12.32 -9.22 12.31
CA VAL A 150 -13.70 -9.65 12.17
C VAL A 150 -13.94 -9.76 10.69
N ASN A 151 -13.96 -11.00 10.22
CA ASN A 151 -14.15 -11.34 8.82
C ASN A 151 -15.63 -11.69 8.64
N LEU A 152 -16.39 -10.75 8.09
CA LEU A 152 -17.78 -10.97 7.73
C LEU A 152 -17.81 -11.49 6.30
N LYS A 153 -18.26 -12.73 6.12
CA LYS A 153 -18.57 -13.28 4.79
C LYS A 153 -19.85 -12.67 4.26
N ARG A 154 -20.06 -12.73 2.94
CA ARG A 154 -21.28 -12.23 2.27
C ARG A 154 -22.57 -12.65 2.95
N GLU A 155 -22.71 -13.93 3.26
CA GLU A 155 -23.89 -14.50 3.93
C GLU A 155 -24.22 -13.85 5.28
N VAL A 156 -23.23 -13.19 5.92
CA VAL A 156 -23.37 -12.54 7.22
C VAL A 156 -23.67 -11.06 7.08
N TRP A 157 -22.98 -10.33 6.19
CA TRP A 157 -23.17 -8.88 6.05
C TRP A 157 -24.26 -8.50 5.04
N PHE A 158 -24.60 -9.37 4.10
CA PHE A 158 -25.58 -9.08 3.05
C PHE A 158 -26.98 -8.94 3.66
N GLY A 159 -27.49 -7.71 3.68
CA GLY A 159 -28.77 -7.39 4.30
C GLY A 159 -28.73 -7.16 5.82
N ASN A 160 -27.57 -7.29 6.46
CA ASN A 160 -27.41 -7.09 7.91
C ASN A 160 -26.52 -5.86 8.21
N ARG A 161 -27.07 -4.67 7.93
CA ARG A 161 -26.34 -3.40 8.09
C ARG A 161 -26.01 -3.07 9.55
N GLU A 162 -26.89 -3.42 10.48
CA GLU A 162 -26.68 -3.15 11.90
C GLU A 162 -25.43 -3.85 12.43
N LEU A 163 -25.20 -5.10 12.03
CA LEU A 163 -23.99 -5.82 12.39
C LEU A 163 -22.72 -5.15 11.85
N VAL A 164 -22.78 -4.65 10.60
CA VAL A 164 -21.65 -3.95 9.97
C VAL A 164 -21.37 -2.63 10.70
N ASP A 165 -22.40 -1.84 11.00
CA ASP A 165 -22.29 -0.59 11.75
C ASP A 165 -21.75 -0.83 13.18
N MET A 166 -22.24 -1.86 13.86
CA MET A 166 -21.72 -2.25 15.19
C MET A 166 -20.24 -2.67 15.12
N THR A 167 -19.87 -3.49 14.14
CA THR A 167 -18.48 -3.95 13.98
C THR A 167 -17.55 -2.76 13.69
N LEU A 168 -18.00 -1.81 12.87
CA LEU A 168 -17.27 -0.58 12.59
C LEU A 168 -17.13 0.31 13.83
N ALA A 169 -18.20 0.46 14.61
CA ALA A 169 -18.15 1.23 15.85
C ALA A 169 -17.19 0.60 16.88
N GLU A 170 -17.21 -0.72 17.03
CA GLU A 170 -16.26 -1.45 17.88
C GLU A 170 -14.81 -1.27 17.41
N ALA A 171 -14.57 -1.33 16.09
CA ALA A 171 -13.26 -1.09 15.50
C ALA A 171 -12.80 0.36 15.69
N TYR A 172 -13.71 1.33 15.64
CA TYR A 172 -13.42 2.75 15.92
C TYR A 172 -13.04 2.98 17.38
N LEU A 173 -13.74 2.34 18.32
CA LEU A 173 -13.45 2.43 19.75
C LEU A 173 -12.12 1.74 20.12
N ASN A 174 -11.73 0.72 19.36
CA ASN A 174 -10.50 -0.04 19.55
C ASN A 174 -9.63 -0.02 18.28
N PRO A 175 -9.19 1.16 17.81
CA PRO A 175 -8.53 1.28 16.53
C PRO A 175 -7.15 0.64 16.56
N LEU A 176 -6.59 0.34 15.39
CA LEU A 176 -5.20 -0.03 15.29
C LEU A 176 -4.34 1.14 15.75
N ARG A 177 -3.57 0.94 16.82
CA ARG A 177 -2.51 1.86 17.23
C ARG A 177 -1.19 1.23 16.85
N GLU A 178 -0.48 1.80 15.90
CA GLU A 178 0.90 1.36 15.71
C GLU A 178 1.73 1.87 16.89
N TYR A 179 2.24 0.96 17.72
CA TYR A 179 3.22 1.29 18.76
C TYR A 179 4.63 1.12 18.21
N TYR A 180 5.59 1.90 18.73
CA TYR A 180 7.01 1.66 18.50
C TYR A 180 7.51 0.64 19.53
N ASP A 181 7.97 -0.52 19.09
CA ASP A 181 8.78 -1.39 19.95
C ASP A 181 10.23 -0.91 19.88
N PRO A 182 10.79 -0.32 20.96
CA PRO A 182 12.17 0.14 20.99
C PRO A 182 13.21 -0.98 20.78
N ASN A 183 12.80 -2.24 20.89
CA ASN A 183 13.66 -3.41 20.72
C ASN A 183 13.44 -4.16 19.40
N ALA A 184 12.49 -3.73 18.57
CA ALA A 184 12.32 -4.33 17.26
C ALA A 184 13.52 -3.94 16.38
N THR A 185 14.40 -4.91 16.12
CA THR A 185 15.44 -4.80 15.09
C THR A 185 14.75 -4.46 13.77
N VAL A 186 14.89 -3.20 13.37
CA VAL A 186 14.50 -2.76 12.03
C VAL A 186 15.38 -3.51 11.05
N ASP A 187 14.80 -4.43 10.30
CA ASP A 187 15.49 -5.07 9.17
C ASP A 187 15.71 -4.01 8.09
N LEU A 188 16.93 -3.46 8.08
CA LEU A 188 17.37 -2.42 7.15
C LEU A 188 17.78 -3.00 5.78
N SER A 189 17.52 -4.29 5.49
CA SER A 189 17.83 -4.91 4.20
C SER A 189 17.13 -4.27 2.99
N TRP A 190 16.11 -3.43 3.23
CA TRP A 190 15.42 -2.66 2.19
C TRP A 190 16.02 -1.28 1.90
N TYR A 191 17.02 -0.82 2.68
CA TYR A 191 17.65 0.50 2.52
C TYR A 191 18.91 0.51 1.65
N THR A 192 19.24 -0.59 0.96
CA THR A 192 20.30 -0.58 -0.05
C THR A 192 19.71 -0.37 -1.43
N TYR A 193 19.43 0.89 -1.80
CA TYR A 193 19.47 1.29 -3.20
C TYR A 193 20.10 2.67 -3.36
N ARG A 194 21.21 2.65 -4.10
CA ARG A 194 21.72 3.69 -5.00
C ARG A 194 21.83 5.11 -4.43
N ASP A 195 23.03 5.43 -3.97
CA ASP A 195 23.67 6.66 -4.41
C ASP A 195 24.91 6.28 -5.23
N GLY A 196 24.84 6.60 -6.52
CA GLY A 196 26.01 6.66 -7.38
C GLY A 196 26.61 8.06 -7.34
N GLY A 197 27.93 8.11 -7.39
CA GLY A 197 28.71 9.21 -7.94
C GLY A 197 29.83 9.72 -7.01
N PRO A 198 30.92 10.30 -7.54
CA PRO A 198 31.41 10.32 -8.93
C PRO A 198 32.44 9.22 -9.25
#